data_AF-A0A7W0VAV7-F1
#
_entry.id   AF-A0A7W0VAV7-F1
#
_cell.length_a   1.000
_cell.length_b   1.000
_cell.length_c   1.000
_cell.angle_alpha   90.00
_cell.angle_beta   90.00
_cell.angle_gamma   90.00
#
_symmetry.space_group_name_H-M   'P 1'
#
loop_
_entity.id
_entity.type
_entity.pdbx_description
1 polymer ?
#
loop_
_entity_poly.entity_id
_entity_poly.type
_entity_poly.pdbx_seq_one_letter_code
_entity_poly.pdbx_strand_id
1 'polypeptide(L)'
;MDGRRSDARRLLLGAAALYYFAGKTLAITGQAIDANQVIELRSDSVARIDNGDTAAELLMLQGQPIGEPVVKHGPFVMTTKAEIHQAIRDYQTTQFGGWSWPSAEPVHAREAGRFARHANGSIDRPA
;
A
#
# COMPACT_ATOMS: atom_id res chain seq x y z
N MET A 1 -2.93 12.28 -33.68
CA MET A 1 -4.00 11.32 -33.34
C MET A 1 -3.39 9.92 -33.20
N ASP A 2 -2.79 9.58 -32.05
CA ASP A 2 -2.47 8.18 -31.69
C ASP A 2 -2.15 8.06 -30.18
N GLY A 3 -3.07 8.48 -29.31
CA GLY A 3 -2.90 8.40 -27.84
C GLY A 3 -3.77 7.35 -27.15
N ARG A 4 -4.84 6.87 -27.82
CA ARG A 4 -5.77 5.89 -27.22
C ARG A 4 -5.29 4.44 -27.31
N ARG A 5 -4.36 4.12 -28.22
CA ARG A 5 -3.84 2.75 -28.38
C ARG A 5 -2.74 2.42 -27.36
N SER A 6 -1.99 3.40 -26.87
CA SER A 6 -0.96 3.22 -25.85
C SER A 6 -1.55 2.98 -24.45
N ASP A 7 -2.60 3.72 -24.07
CA ASP A 7 -3.25 3.58 -22.77
C ASP A 7 -3.96 2.24 -22.58
N ALA A 8 -4.62 1.73 -23.62
CA ALA A 8 -5.29 0.42 -23.56
C ALA A 8 -4.28 -0.74 -23.38
N ARG A 9 -3.07 -0.64 -23.96
CA ARG A 9 -1.99 -1.62 -23.72
C ARG A 9 -1.40 -1.49 -22.32
N ARG A 10 -1.31 -0.28 -21.77
CA ARG A 10 -0.86 -0.03 -20.38
C ARG A 10 -1.85 -0.55 -19.33
N LEU A 11 -3.14 -0.69 -19.67
CA LEU A 11 -4.14 -1.28 -18.78
C LEU A 11 -4.10 -2.82 -18.77
N LEU A 12 -3.68 -3.45 -19.87
CA LEU A 12 -3.53 -4.91 -19.98
C LEU A 12 -2.21 -5.41 -19.37
N LEU A 13 -1.18 -4.57 -19.39
CA LEU A 13 0.12 -4.80 -18.78
C LEU A 13 0.08 -4.24 -17.36
N GLY A 14 -0.03 -5.10 -16.35
CA GLY A 14 -0.21 -4.69 -14.95
C GLY A 14 0.74 -3.57 -14.49
N ALA A 15 0.34 -2.78 -13.49
CA ALA A 15 1.22 -1.78 -12.90
C ALA A 15 2.28 -2.50 -12.04
N ALA A 16 3.54 -2.13 -12.19
CA ALA A 16 4.65 -2.66 -11.41
C ALA A 16 5.57 -1.52 -10.95
N ALA A 17 6.00 -1.58 -9.69
CA ALA A 17 6.96 -0.65 -9.12
C ALA A 17 7.89 -1.37 -8.14
N LEU A 18 9.11 -0.87 -8.01
CA LEU A 18 10.02 -1.20 -6.93
C LEU A 18 10.06 -0.05 -5.93
N TYR A 19 10.22 -0.35 -4.65
CA TYR A 19 10.59 0.64 -3.63
C TYR A 19 11.93 0.26 -3.01
N TYR A 20 12.91 1.16 -3.07
CA TYR A 20 14.22 0.94 -2.49
C TYR A 20 14.20 1.23 -0.99
N PHE A 21 14.09 0.18 -0.18
CA PHE A 21 13.87 0.28 1.26
C PHE A 21 15.19 0.47 2.02
N ALA A 22 16.20 -0.35 1.75
CA ALA A 22 17.49 -0.28 2.45
C ALA A 22 18.65 -0.72 1.55
N GLY A 23 19.83 -0.16 1.78
CA GLY A 23 21.06 -0.49 1.05
C GLY A 23 21.94 0.75 0.86
N LYS A 24 23.05 0.59 0.14
CA LYS A 24 24.02 1.67 -0.09
C LYS A 24 24.04 2.18 -1.53
N THR A 25 24.07 1.27 -2.51
CA THR A 25 24.09 1.62 -3.93
C THR A 25 23.19 0.66 -4.68
N LEU A 26 22.39 1.22 -5.57
CA LEU A 26 21.49 0.49 -6.45
C LEU A 26 21.47 1.20 -7.80
N ALA A 27 21.53 0.43 -8.89
CA ALA A 27 21.22 0.93 -10.20
C ALA A 27 20.16 0.06 -10.88
N ILE A 28 19.21 0.70 -11.56
CA ILE A 28 18.18 0.05 -12.36
C ILE A 28 18.43 0.43 -13.81
N THR A 29 18.75 -0.55 -14.67
CA THR A 29 19.06 -0.33 -16.09
C THR A 29 20.14 0.74 -16.30
N GLY A 30 21.17 0.73 -15.45
CA GLY A 30 22.28 1.68 -15.50
C GLY A 30 22.01 3.04 -14.86
N GLN A 31 20.79 3.32 -14.38
CA GLN A 31 20.46 4.54 -13.65
C GLN A 31 20.63 4.33 -12.15
N ALA A 32 21.46 5.13 -11.50
CA ALA A 32 21.61 5.12 -10.05
C ALA A 32 20.31 5.57 -9.37
N ILE A 33 19.95 4.87 -8.28
CA ILE A 33 18.74 5.11 -7.50
C ILE A 33 19.12 5.37 -6.05
N ASP A 34 18.59 6.45 -5.48
CA ASP A 34 18.78 6.77 -4.07
C ASP A 34 17.77 5.99 -3.19
N ALA A 35 18.14 5.73 -1.95
CA ALA A 35 17.26 5.08 -0.98
C ALA A 35 15.95 5.87 -0.77
N ASN A 36 14.87 5.15 -0.43
CA ASN A 36 13.51 5.65 -0.23
C ASN A 36 12.82 6.21 -1.50
N GLN A 37 13.23 5.72 -2.67
CA GLN A 37 12.58 6.06 -3.93
C GLN A 37 11.66 4.94 -4.44
N VAL A 38 10.60 5.34 -5.12
CA VAL A 38 9.73 4.45 -5.93
C VAL A 38 10.23 4.50 -7.38
N ILE A 39 10.36 3.32 -7.98
CA ILE A 39 10.78 3.12 -9.36
C ILE A 39 9.59 2.51 -10.11
N GLU A 40 8.95 3.28 -11.00
CA GLU A 40 7.92 2.74 -11.88
C GLU A 40 8.56 1.85 -12.95
N LEU A 41 8.06 0.62 -13.07
CA LEU A 41 8.54 -0.34 -14.05
C LEU A 41 7.59 -0.43 -15.24
N ARG A 42 8.19 -0.60 -16.42
CA ARG A 42 7.47 -0.96 -17.63
C ARG A 42 7.35 -2.47 -17.74
N SER A 43 6.12 -2.96 -17.68
CA SER A 43 5.80 -4.39 -17.69
C SER A 43 6.04 -5.08 -19.04
N ASP A 44 6.38 -4.34 -20.09
CA ASP A 44 6.78 -4.84 -21.41
C ASP A 44 8.30 -4.83 -21.65
N SER A 45 9.10 -4.60 -20.60
CA SER A 45 10.54 -4.47 -20.71
C SER A 45 11.27 -5.18 -19.56
N VAL A 46 12.51 -5.61 -19.84
CA VAL A 46 13.39 -6.17 -18.81
C VAL A 46 14.07 -5.01 -18.07
N ALA A 47 13.87 -4.94 -16.76
CA ALA A 47 14.60 -4.03 -15.88
C ALA A 47 15.76 -4.79 -15.22
N ARG A 48 17.00 -4.44 -15.57
CA ARG A 48 18.20 -5.00 -14.92
C ARG A 48 18.41 -4.31 -13.59
N ILE A 49 18.69 -5.10 -12.55
CA ILE A 49 19.00 -4.61 -11.20
C ILE A 49 20.48 -4.89 -10.93
N ASP A 50 21.26 -3.84 -10.71
CA ASP A 50 22.67 -3.91 -10.33
C ASP A 50 22.81 -3.40 -8.89
N ASN A 51 23.14 -4.31 -7.98
CA ASN A 51 23.40 -4.00 -6.58
C ASN A 51 24.90 -3.84 -6.33
N GLY A 52 25.27 -3.01 -5.35
CA GLY A 52 26.65 -2.87 -4.90
C GLY A 52 27.12 -3.95 -3.92
N ASP A 53 28.07 -3.56 -3.07
CA ASP A 53 28.75 -4.41 -2.08
C ASP A 53 27.91 -4.74 -0.83
N THR A 54 26.81 -4.02 -0.63
CA THR A 54 25.94 -4.11 0.54
C THR A 54 24.61 -4.72 0.14
N ALA A 55 24.02 -5.56 0.99
CA ALA A 55 22.69 -6.09 0.74
C ALA A 55 21.68 -4.94 0.53
N ALA A 56 20.85 -5.08 -0.51
CA ALA A 56 19.75 -4.17 -0.77
C ALA A 56 18.41 -4.85 -0.50
N GLU A 57 17.50 -4.10 0.09
CA GLU A 57 16.11 -4.51 0.34
C GLU A 57 15.19 -3.71 -0.59
N LEU A 58 14.41 -4.43 -1.37
CA LEU A 58 13.48 -3.88 -2.35
C LEU A 58 12.09 -4.45 -2.09
N LEU A 59 11.07 -3.60 -2.14
CA LEU A 59 9.68 -4.04 -2.18
C LEU A 59 9.21 -4.05 -3.65
N MET A 60 8.73 -5.20 -4.12
CA MET A 60 8.06 -5.31 -5.41
C MET A 60 6.56 -5.12 -5.21
N LEU A 61 6.02 -4.07 -5.82
CA LEU A 61 4.61 -3.72 -5.79
C LEU A 61 4.05 -3.95 -7.19
N GLN A 62 3.22 -4.98 -7.37
CA GLN A 62 2.60 -5.27 -8.66
C GLN A 62 1.12 -5.57 -8.50
N GLY A 63 0.31 -5.10 -9.46
CA GLY A 63 -1.11 -5.38 -9.50
C GLY A 63 -1.70 -5.21 -10.89
N GLN A 64 -2.80 -5.91 -11.14
CA GLN A 64 -3.64 -5.61 -12.28
C GLN A 64 -4.43 -4.31 -12.00
N PRO A 65 -4.45 -3.34 -12.91
CA PRO A 65 -5.29 -2.15 -12.76
C PRO A 65 -6.75 -2.55 -12.51
N ILE A 66 -7.36 -1.96 -11.48
CA ILE A 66 -8.75 -2.22 -11.10
C ILE A 66 -9.71 -1.75 -12.21
N GLY A 67 -9.34 -0.70 -12.95
CA GLY A 67 -10.14 -0.20 -14.06
C GLY A 67 -11.35 0.65 -13.64
N GLU A 68 -11.49 0.96 -12.36
CA GLU A 68 -12.56 1.80 -11.81
C GLU A 68 -12.06 3.20 -11.44
N PRO A 69 -12.93 4.22 -11.47
CA PRO A 69 -12.62 5.53 -10.91
C PRO A 69 -12.16 5.45 -9.46
N VAL A 70 -11.18 6.27 -9.09
CA VAL A 70 -10.71 6.39 -7.71
C VAL A 70 -11.02 7.80 -7.21
N VAL A 71 -11.86 7.90 -6.19
CA VAL A 71 -12.19 9.14 -5.48
C VAL A 71 -11.73 8.99 -4.03
N LYS A 72 -10.86 9.90 -3.57
CA LYS A 72 -10.30 9.88 -2.21
C LYS A 72 -10.68 11.14 -1.44
N HIS A 73 -11.09 10.98 -0.19
CA HIS A 73 -11.21 12.09 0.77
C HIS A 73 -10.78 11.63 2.17
N GLY A 74 -9.66 12.17 2.66
CA GLY A 74 -9.08 11.77 3.94
C GLY A 74 -8.78 10.26 3.97
N PRO A 75 -9.31 9.50 4.94
CA PRO A 75 -9.08 8.06 5.06
C PRO A 75 -9.98 7.20 4.15
N PHE A 76 -10.89 7.81 3.39
CA PHE A 76 -11.88 7.09 2.58
C PHE A 76 -11.50 7.10 1.09
N VAL A 77 -11.59 5.93 0.46
CA VAL A 77 -11.40 5.72 -0.98
C VAL A 77 -12.62 4.96 -1.52
N MET A 78 -13.28 5.53 -2.52
CA MET A 78 -14.49 4.98 -3.16
C MET A 78 -14.47 5.27 -4.67
N THR A 79 -15.52 4.87 -5.39
CA THR A 79 -15.64 5.05 -6.85
C THR A 79 -16.34 6.36 -7.22
N THR A 80 -17.20 6.90 -6.34
CA THR A 80 -17.93 8.16 -6.57
C THR A 80 -17.88 9.14 -5.39
N LYS A 81 -18.14 10.43 -5.65
CA LYS A 81 -18.27 11.46 -4.59
C LYS A 81 -19.46 11.18 -3.66
N ALA A 82 -20.54 10.60 -4.18
CA ALA A 82 -21.71 10.26 -3.38
C ALA A 82 -21.39 9.16 -2.35
N GLU A 83 -20.62 8.15 -2.75
CA GLU A 83 -20.11 7.09 -1.86
C GLU A 83 -19.16 7.64 -0.80
N ILE A 84 -18.28 8.60 -1.15
CA ILE A 84 -17.47 9.30 -0.14
C ILE A 84 -18.35 9.97 0.91
N HIS A 85 -19.38 10.72 0.49
CA HIS A 85 -20.29 11.36 1.44
C HIS A 85 -21.06 10.34 2.30
N GLN A 86 -21.42 9.20 1.72
CA GLN A 86 -22.07 8.12 2.48
C GLN A 86 -21.10 7.52 3.52
N ALA A 87 -19.86 7.19 3.13
CA ALA A 87 -18.85 6.65 4.03
C ALA A 87 -18.56 7.58 5.23
N ILE A 88 -18.49 8.89 4.99
CA ILE A 88 -18.34 9.90 6.05
C ILE A 88 -19.53 9.86 7.00
N ARG A 89 -20.77 9.82 6.49
CA ARG A 89 -21.98 9.72 7.32
C ARG A 89 -22.01 8.42 8.12
N ASP A 90 -21.66 7.29 7.52
CA ASP A 90 -21.64 5.99 8.18
C ASP A 90 -20.62 5.96 9.34
N TYR A 91 -19.43 6.52 9.09
CA TYR A 91 -18.41 6.69 10.11
C TYR A 91 -18.87 7.63 11.24
N GLN A 92 -19.50 8.76 10.92
CA GLN A 92 -20.01 9.69 11.93
C GLN A 92 -21.16 9.08 12.76
N THR A 93 -21.97 8.22 12.16
CA THR A 93 -23.14 7.62 12.82
C THR A 93 -22.75 6.51 13.78
N THR A 94 -21.80 5.66 13.38
CA THR A 94 -21.50 4.43 14.14
C THR A 94 -20.02 4.18 14.36
N GLN A 95 -19.11 4.98 13.79
CA GLN A 95 -17.68 4.65 13.75
C GLN A 95 -17.43 3.25 13.15
N PHE A 96 -18.23 2.87 12.14
CA PHE A 96 -18.28 1.52 11.55
C PHE A 96 -18.62 0.39 12.54
N GLY A 97 -19.73 0.53 13.26
CA GLY A 97 -20.24 -0.53 14.15
C GLY A 97 -19.82 -0.41 15.63
N GLY A 98 -19.31 0.75 16.02
CA GLY A 98 -18.95 1.14 17.38
C GLY A 98 -17.46 0.94 17.63
N TRP A 99 -16.80 1.98 18.12
CA TRP A 99 -15.44 1.82 18.64
C TRP A 99 -15.49 0.95 19.90
N SER A 100 -15.04 -0.30 19.78
CA SER A 100 -15.16 -1.31 20.85
C SER A 100 -14.20 -1.10 22.03
N TRP A 101 -13.39 -0.04 21.98
CA TRP A 101 -12.45 0.31 23.05
C TRP A 101 -12.97 1.50 23.87
N PRO A 102 -12.66 1.56 25.18
CA PRO A 102 -13.14 2.63 26.06
C PRO A 102 -12.49 4.00 25.77
N SER A 103 -11.38 4.03 25.03
CA SER A 103 -10.68 5.26 24.62
C SER A 103 -10.44 5.26 23.12
N ALA A 104 -10.44 6.43 22.49
CA ALA A 104 -10.08 6.61 21.09
C ALA A 104 -8.63 6.21 20.79
N GLU A 105 -7.78 6.24 21.81
CA GLU A 105 -6.37 5.83 21.78
C GLU A 105 -6.19 4.61 22.69
N PRO A 106 -6.51 3.39 22.24
CA PRO A 106 -6.30 2.20 23.02
C PRO A 106 -4.80 1.95 23.14
N VAL A 107 -4.27 2.20 24.32
CA VAL A 107 -2.91 1.79 24.70
C VAL A 107 -3.00 0.53 25.54
N HIS A 108 -2.18 -0.46 25.22
CA HIS A 108 -2.03 -1.62 26.08
C HIS A 108 -1.14 -1.25 27.26
N ALA A 109 -1.41 -1.83 28.44
CA ALA A 109 -0.58 -1.63 29.61
C ALA A 109 0.87 -2.02 29.28
N ARG A 110 1.84 -1.25 29.78
CA ARG A 110 3.26 -1.47 29.48
C ARG A 110 3.71 -2.86 29.92
N GLU A 111 3.08 -3.41 30.95
CA GLU A 111 3.34 -4.70 31.57
C GLU A 111 2.63 -5.85 30.83
N ALA A 112 1.75 -5.58 29.86
CA ALA A 112 0.94 -6.60 29.19
C ALA A 112 1.77 -7.59 28.34
N GLY A 113 3.01 -7.23 28.01
CA GLY A 113 3.87 -8.03 27.13
C GLY A 113 3.30 -8.18 25.72
N ARG A 114 3.82 -9.15 24.96
CA ARG A 114 3.24 -9.52 23.67
C ARG A 114 1.99 -10.36 23.90
N PHE A 115 0.95 -10.11 23.13
CA PHE A 115 -0.25 -10.95 23.12
C PHE A 115 -0.98 -10.82 21.78
N ALA A 116 -1.86 -11.78 21.48
CA ALA A 116 -2.80 -11.72 20.36
C ALA A 116 -4.22 -11.91 20.90
N ARG A 117 -5.13 -10.97 20.62
CA ARG A 117 -6.56 -11.09 20.95
C ARG A 117 -7.35 -11.44 19.70
N HIS A 118 -8.06 -12.56 19.74
CA HIS A 118 -8.85 -13.05 18.62
C HIS A 118 -10.30 -12.53 18.66
N ALA A 119 -11.01 -12.61 17.54
CA ALA A 119 -12.38 -12.13 17.41
C ALA A 119 -13.38 -12.86 18.35
N ASN A 120 -13.08 -14.10 18.73
CA ASN A 120 -13.85 -14.88 19.71
C ASN A 120 -13.55 -14.49 21.17
N GLY A 121 -12.65 -13.53 21.41
CA GLY A 121 -12.24 -13.07 22.72
C GLY A 121 -11.06 -13.82 23.35
N SER A 122 -10.51 -14.86 22.72
CA SER A 122 -9.33 -15.55 23.27
C SER A 122 -8.08 -14.68 23.21
N ILE A 123 -7.17 -14.85 24.18
CA ILE A 123 -5.90 -14.14 24.25
C ILE A 123 -4.76 -15.17 24.29
N ASP A 124 -3.87 -15.11 23.30
CA ASP A 124 -2.63 -15.86 23.28
C ASP A 124 -1.47 -14.98 23.77
N ARG A 125 -0.54 -15.57 24.53
CA ARG A 125 0.70 -14.94 24.99
C ARG A 125 1.86 -15.83 24.58
N PRO A 126 2.79 -15.37 23.73
CA PRO A 126 3.98 -16.15 23.43
C PRO A 126 4.77 -16.41 24.72
N ALA A 127 5.33 -17.62 24.82
CA ALA A 127 6.16 -18.07 25.93
C ALA A 127 7.45 -17.25 26.06
#